data_AF-A0AAW2P3A7-F1
#
_entry.id   AF-A0AAW2P3A7-F1
#
_cell.length_a   1.000
_cell.length_b   1.000
_cell.length_c   1.000
_cell.angle_alpha   90.00
_cell.angle_beta   90.00
_cell.angle_gamma   90.00
#
_symmetry.space_group_name_H-M   'P 1'
#
loop_
_entity.id
_entity.type
_entity.pdbx_description
1 polymer ?
#
loop_
_entity_poly.entity_id
_entity_poly.type
_entity_poly.pdbx_seq_one_letter_code
_entity_poly.pdbx_strand_id
1 'polypeptide(L)'
;MKSKEGVLRRKRLEYLDCVAQHYDIPDTERTDEEINMLRQIAVDCPRTVPDVSFFQQVEVQKSLERILYIWAIRHPASGYVQGINDVATPFFVVFLSEYLEGSITTWSMSDLSPERIANVEADCYWCLSKLLDGMQDHYIFAQPGIQRLVFKLKELVRRIDEPVSKHVEDQGLEFLQFAFRWFNCLLIRE
;
A
#
# COMPACT_ATOMS: atom_id res chain seq x y z
N MET A 1 29.02 13.60 -7.03
CA MET A 1 27.72 13.06 -7.49
C MET A 1 27.69 11.58 -7.12
N LYS A 2 26.81 11.11 -6.23
CA LYS A 2 26.67 9.65 -6.00
C LYS A 2 26.08 9.04 -7.29
N SER A 3 26.67 7.97 -7.83
CA SER A 3 26.08 7.29 -8.99
C SER A 3 24.71 6.71 -8.62
N LYS A 4 23.77 6.65 -9.58
CA LYS A 4 22.42 6.08 -9.39
C LYS A 4 22.49 4.69 -8.76
N GLU A 5 23.40 3.86 -9.25
CA GLU A 5 23.63 2.49 -8.76
C GLU A 5 24.09 2.47 -7.29
N GLY A 6 24.99 3.37 -6.90
CA GLY A 6 25.42 3.49 -5.50
C GLY A 6 24.29 3.94 -4.57
N VAL A 7 23.34 4.75 -5.07
CA VAL A 7 22.15 5.14 -4.29
C VAL A 7 21.20 3.95 -4.12
N LEU A 8 20.91 3.21 -5.19
CA LEU A 8 20.03 2.03 -5.14
C LEU A 8 20.57 0.97 -4.19
N ARG A 9 21.86 0.61 -4.32
CA ARG A 9 22.49 -0.38 -3.46
C ARG A 9 22.37 -0.01 -1.98
N ARG A 10 22.65 1.25 -1.64
CA ARG A 10 22.52 1.73 -0.27
C ARG A 10 21.07 1.66 0.22
N LYS A 11 20.10 2.08 -0.59
CA LYS A 11 18.68 2.08 -0.23
C LYS A 11 18.12 0.66 -0.03
N ARG A 12 18.56 -0.29 -0.84
CA ARG A 12 18.22 -1.72 -0.69
C ARG A 12 18.79 -2.33 0.58
N LEU A 13 20.05 -2.00 0.92
CA LEU A 13 20.65 -2.38 2.20
C LEU A 13 19.92 -1.76 3.39
N GLU A 14 19.60 -0.46 3.34
CA GLU A 14 18.84 0.22 4.41
C GLU A 14 17.49 -0.46 4.67
N TYR A 15 16.81 -0.94 3.62
CA TYR A 15 15.56 -1.70 3.77
C TYR A 15 15.80 -3.07 4.43
N LEU A 16 16.79 -3.83 3.96
CA LEU A 16 17.13 -5.14 4.53
C LEU A 16 17.52 -5.05 6.01
N ASP A 17 18.26 -4.01 6.39
CA ASP A 17 18.61 -3.74 7.79
C ASP A 17 17.33 -3.51 8.63
N CYS A 18 16.35 -2.79 8.09
CA CYS A 18 15.06 -2.61 8.77
C CYS A 18 14.27 -3.92 8.90
N VAL A 19 14.27 -4.76 7.86
CA VAL A 19 13.61 -6.09 7.90
C VAL A 19 14.25 -6.94 9.00
N ALA A 20 15.57 -7.02 9.05
CA ALA A 20 16.29 -7.79 10.06
C ALA A 20 16.04 -7.28 11.48
N GLN A 21 15.96 -5.96 11.68
CA GLN A 21 15.78 -5.34 13.00
C GLN A 21 14.35 -5.43 13.54
N HIS A 22 13.34 -5.53 12.68
CA HIS A 22 11.95 -5.36 13.09
C HIS A 22 11.02 -6.50 12.67
N TYR A 23 11.22 -7.07 11.48
CA TYR A 23 10.35 -8.13 10.97
C TYR A 23 10.91 -9.53 11.28
N ASP A 24 12.23 -9.74 11.19
CA ASP A 24 12.87 -11.04 11.47
C ASP A 24 13.20 -11.26 12.96
N ILE A 25 12.38 -10.72 13.86
CA ILE A 25 12.51 -10.91 15.31
C ILE A 25 11.45 -11.90 15.84
N PRO A 26 11.68 -12.56 16.98
CA PRO A 26 10.67 -13.39 17.64
C PRO A 26 9.45 -12.58 18.12
N ASP A 27 8.26 -13.19 18.13
CA ASP A 27 7.04 -12.56 18.64
C ASP A 27 7.15 -12.14 20.11
N THR A 28 8.01 -12.79 20.90
CA THR A 28 8.26 -12.43 22.30
C THR A 28 8.95 -11.08 22.49
N GLU A 29 9.57 -10.54 21.43
CA GLU A 29 10.23 -9.24 21.44
C GLU A 29 9.31 -8.13 20.91
N ARG A 30 8.12 -8.48 20.40
CA ARG A 30 7.13 -7.54 19.90
C ARG A 30 6.22 -7.03 21.00
N THR A 31 5.81 -5.78 20.86
CA THR A 31 4.70 -5.22 21.63
C THR A 31 3.36 -5.78 21.16
N ASP A 32 2.33 -5.72 22.01
CA ASP A 32 0.97 -6.12 21.64
C ASP A 32 0.43 -5.33 20.43
N GLU A 33 0.81 -4.06 20.31
CA GLU A 33 0.47 -3.20 19.17
C GLU A 33 1.07 -3.73 17.86
N GLU A 34 2.35 -4.10 17.87
CA GLU A 34 3.04 -4.68 16.70
C GLU A 34 2.46 -6.04 16.32
N ILE A 35 2.11 -6.88 17.29
CA ILE A 35 1.46 -8.18 17.04
C ILE A 35 0.09 -7.97 16.40
N ASN A 36 -0.73 -7.05 16.93
CA ASN A 36 -2.05 -6.77 16.38
C ASN A 36 -1.96 -6.18 14.96
N MET A 37 -0.98 -5.31 14.72
CA MET A 37 -0.72 -4.74 13.40
C MET A 37 -0.29 -5.82 12.40
N LEU A 38 0.63 -6.73 12.76
CA LEU A 38 1.01 -7.86 11.91
C LEU A 38 -0.19 -8.75 11.59
N ARG A 39 -1.02 -9.07 12.60
CA ARG A 39 -2.25 -9.85 12.38
C ARG A 39 -3.18 -9.18 11.38
N GLN A 40 -3.36 -7.86 11.48
CA GLN A 40 -4.20 -7.11 10.55
C GLN A 40 -3.65 -7.19 9.11
N ILE A 41 -2.35 -6.97 8.94
CA ILE A 41 -1.67 -7.07 7.63
C ILE A 41 -1.78 -8.50 7.08
N ALA A 42 -1.55 -9.51 7.91
CA ALA A 42 -1.63 -10.93 7.52
C ALA A 42 -3.05 -11.35 7.09
N VAL A 43 -4.08 -10.69 7.61
CA VAL A 43 -5.48 -10.90 7.17
C VAL A 43 -5.78 -10.13 5.87
N ASP A 44 -5.16 -8.98 5.65
CA ASP A 44 -5.38 -8.15 4.46
C ASP A 44 -4.61 -8.62 3.22
N CYS A 45 -3.38 -9.11 3.38
CA CYS A 45 -2.55 -9.52 2.25
C CYS A 45 -3.22 -10.58 1.36
N PRO A 46 -3.81 -11.68 1.88
CA PRO A 46 -4.53 -12.65 1.05
C PRO A 46 -5.77 -12.07 0.34
N ARG A 47 -6.37 -11.01 0.89
CA ARG A 47 -7.57 -10.33 0.36
C ARG A 47 -7.23 -9.18 -0.59
N THR A 48 -5.93 -8.94 -0.84
CA THR A 48 -5.44 -7.88 -1.72
C THR A 48 -5.54 -8.35 -3.17
N VAL A 49 -6.26 -7.60 -4.02
CA VAL A 49 -6.52 -7.91 -5.44
C VAL A 49 -6.91 -9.40 -5.64
N PRO A 50 -8.03 -9.87 -5.05
CA PRO A 50 -8.35 -11.29 -4.94
C PRO A 50 -8.58 -11.97 -6.30
N ASP A 51 -8.99 -11.20 -7.31
CA ASP A 51 -9.29 -11.70 -8.66
C ASP A 51 -8.03 -11.98 -9.49
N VAL A 52 -6.84 -11.65 -8.98
CA VAL A 52 -5.56 -11.87 -9.66
C VAL A 52 -4.77 -12.94 -8.91
N SER A 53 -4.67 -14.13 -9.50
CA SER A 53 -4.02 -15.32 -8.91
C SER A 53 -2.58 -15.09 -8.47
N PHE A 54 -1.85 -14.16 -9.11
CA PHE A 54 -0.50 -13.78 -8.72
C PHE A 54 -0.42 -13.32 -7.25
N PHE A 55 -1.38 -12.50 -6.78
CA PHE A 55 -1.42 -12.03 -5.39
C PHE A 55 -1.81 -13.12 -4.38
N GLN A 56 -2.25 -14.29 -4.86
CA GLN A 56 -2.56 -15.44 -4.02
C GLN A 56 -1.34 -16.33 -3.76
N GLN A 57 -0.20 -16.07 -4.41
CA GLN A 57 1.06 -16.75 -4.11
C GLN A 57 1.59 -16.34 -2.73
N VAL A 58 2.03 -17.33 -1.94
CA VAL A 58 2.49 -17.12 -0.56
C VAL A 58 3.70 -16.18 -0.51
N GLU A 59 4.57 -16.27 -1.50
CA GLU A 59 5.75 -15.42 -1.66
C GLU A 59 5.38 -13.96 -1.89
N VAL A 60 4.33 -13.70 -2.69
CA VAL A 60 3.81 -12.34 -2.90
C VAL A 60 3.22 -11.79 -1.61
N GLN A 61 2.38 -12.57 -0.93
CA GLN A 61 1.76 -12.16 0.34
C GLN A 61 2.82 -11.84 1.41
N LYS A 62 3.85 -12.68 1.54
CA LYS A 62 4.97 -12.43 2.45
C LYS A 62 5.77 -11.19 2.09
N SER A 63 5.97 -10.91 0.80
CA SER A 63 6.67 -9.71 0.33
C SER A 63 5.87 -8.46 0.69
N LEU A 64 4.56 -8.46 0.41
CA LEU A 64 3.65 -7.37 0.78
C LEU A 64 3.59 -7.18 2.30
N GLU A 65 3.49 -8.26 3.07
CA GLU A 65 3.45 -8.20 4.53
C GLU A 65 4.70 -7.50 5.09
N ARG A 66 5.91 -7.88 4.62
CA ARG A 66 7.17 -7.20 5.00
C ARG A 66 7.16 -5.73 4.64
N ILE A 67 6.81 -5.38 3.40
CA ILE A 67 6.79 -3.99 2.92
C ILE A 67 5.84 -3.15 3.80
N LEU A 68 4.61 -3.64 4.02
CA LEU A 68 3.57 -2.94 4.75
C LEU A 68 3.91 -2.82 6.24
N TYR A 69 4.44 -3.88 6.86
CA TYR A 69 4.82 -3.86 8.27
C TYR A 69 5.97 -2.89 8.53
N ILE A 70 7.04 -2.96 7.74
CA ILE A 70 8.19 -2.04 7.88
C ILE A 70 7.78 -0.59 7.62
N TRP A 71 6.83 -0.34 6.72
CA TRP A 71 6.26 0.98 6.57
C TRP A 71 5.49 1.40 7.82
N ALA A 72 4.59 0.56 8.31
CA ALA A 72 3.69 0.89 9.41
C ALA A 72 4.42 1.17 10.74
N ILE A 73 5.40 0.34 11.14
CA ILE A 73 6.17 0.58 12.38
C ILE A 73 6.95 1.91 12.34
N ARG A 74 7.36 2.36 11.15
CA ARG A 74 8.12 3.60 10.96
C ARG A 74 7.22 4.84 10.89
N HIS A 75 5.91 4.66 10.84
CA HIS A 75 4.92 5.74 10.78
C HIS A 75 3.86 5.55 11.88
N PRO A 76 4.23 5.65 13.18
CA PRO A 76 3.34 5.33 14.30
C PRO A 76 2.09 6.21 14.38
N ALA A 77 2.10 7.41 13.79
CA ALA A 77 0.91 8.27 13.69
C ALA A 77 -0.18 7.67 12.78
N SER A 78 0.20 6.79 11.87
CA SER A 78 -0.69 6.04 10.97
C SER A 78 -0.83 4.59 11.40
N GLY A 79 0.27 3.92 11.74
CA GLY A 79 0.32 2.47 11.81
C GLY A 79 -0.05 1.85 10.46
N TYR A 80 -0.66 0.66 10.49
CA TYR A 80 -1.24 0.08 9.28
C TYR A 80 -2.71 0.48 9.14
N VAL A 81 -3.08 0.98 7.96
CA VAL A 81 -4.45 1.32 7.60
C VAL A 81 -4.84 0.54 6.34
N GLN A 82 -5.95 -0.18 6.40
CA GLN A 82 -6.49 -0.91 5.26
C GLN A 82 -6.70 0.05 4.07
N GLY A 83 -6.18 -0.34 2.91
CA GLY A 83 -6.09 0.49 1.70
C GLY A 83 -4.64 0.73 1.28
N ILE A 84 -3.70 0.82 2.24
CA ILE A 84 -2.26 0.93 1.91
C ILE A 84 -1.76 -0.32 1.18
N ASN A 85 -2.29 -1.49 1.56
CA ASN A 85 -2.03 -2.76 0.85
C ASN A 85 -2.36 -2.67 -0.64
N ASP A 86 -3.46 -2.00 -1.01
CA ASP A 86 -3.81 -1.80 -2.43
C ASP A 86 -2.85 -0.84 -3.12
N VAL A 87 -2.48 0.26 -2.46
CA VAL A 87 -1.53 1.26 -2.99
C VAL A 87 -0.14 0.68 -3.22
N ALA A 88 0.26 -0.36 -2.47
CA ALA A 88 1.52 -1.06 -2.69
C ALA A 88 1.53 -1.90 -3.99
N THR A 89 0.38 -2.40 -4.43
CA THR A 89 0.31 -3.37 -5.53
C THR A 89 0.81 -2.88 -6.88
N PRO A 90 0.56 -1.62 -7.34
CA PRO A 90 1.06 -1.16 -8.63
C PRO A 90 2.59 -1.04 -8.64
N PHE A 91 3.21 -0.59 -7.54
CA PHE A 91 4.66 -0.56 -7.42
C PHE A 91 5.26 -1.96 -7.52
N PHE A 92 4.68 -2.90 -6.78
CA PHE A 92 5.15 -4.27 -6.77
C PHE A 92 5.10 -4.90 -8.17
N VAL A 93 3.97 -4.76 -8.88
CA VAL A 93 3.80 -5.27 -10.25
C VAL A 93 4.75 -4.60 -11.23
N VAL A 94 4.87 -3.27 -11.19
CA VAL A 94 5.76 -2.53 -12.10
C VAL A 94 7.22 -2.95 -11.91
N PHE A 95 7.70 -3.08 -10.68
CA PHE A 95 9.09 -3.50 -10.45
C PHE A 95 9.35 -4.97 -10.79
N LEU A 96 8.37 -5.85 -10.60
CA LEU A 96 8.48 -7.24 -11.04
C LEU A 96 8.50 -7.40 -12.56
N SER A 97 7.82 -6.50 -13.29
CA SER A 97 7.79 -6.54 -14.76
C SER A 97 9.16 -6.34 -15.43
N GLU A 98 10.16 -5.84 -14.70
CA GLU A 98 11.55 -5.77 -15.17
C GLU A 98 12.22 -7.16 -15.23
N TYR A 99 11.70 -8.13 -14.47
CA TYR A 99 12.29 -9.46 -14.33
C TYR A 99 11.40 -10.60 -14.84
N LEU A 100 10.09 -10.36 -14.96
CA LEU A 100 9.10 -11.35 -15.38
C LEU A 100 8.44 -10.91 -16.69
N GLU A 101 8.43 -11.79 -17.68
CA GLU A 101 7.84 -11.54 -18.99
C GLU A 101 6.39 -12.04 -19.07
N GLY A 102 5.61 -11.48 -20.00
CA GLY A 102 4.24 -11.90 -20.26
C GLY A 102 3.19 -11.31 -19.33
N SER A 103 2.05 -11.98 -19.22
CA SER A 103 0.91 -11.53 -18.41
C SER A 103 1.15 -11.82 -16.93
N ILE A 104 0.67 -10.94 -16.04
CA ILE A 104 0.69 -11.16 -14.59
C ILE A 104 0.08 -12.51 -14.18
N THR A 105 -0.87 -13.03 -14.95
CA THR A 105 -1.51 -14.33 -14.70
C THR A 105 -0.58 -15.53 -14.87
N THR A 106 0.55 -15.36 -15.57
CA THR A 106 1.54 -16.43 -15.81
C THR A 106 2.80 -16.26 -14.96
N TRP A 107 2.90 -15.19 -14.18
CA TRP A 107 4.07 -14.92 -13.35
C TRP A 107 4.16 -15.88 -12.17
N SER A 108 5.38 -16.31 -11.84
CA SER A 108 5.68 -17.02 -10.61
C SER A 108 6.83 -16.35 -9.86
N MET A 109 6.65 -16.12 -8.57
CA MET A 109 7.74 -15.62 -7.72
C MET A 109 8.91 -16.62 -7.60
N SER A 110 8.64 -17.91 -7.84
CA SER A 110 9.67 -18.96 -7.82
C SER A 110 10.69 -18.83 -8.97
N ASP A 111 10.37 -18.07 -10.03
CA ASP A 111 11.27 -17.79 -11.15
C ASP A 111 12.33 -16.73 -10.81
N LEU A 112 12.22 -16.08 -9.64
CA LEU A 112 13.13 -15.03 -9.19
C LEU A 112 14.06 -15.53 -8.09
N SER A 113 15.31 -15.06 -8.10
CA SER A 113 16.21 -15.29 -6.98
C SER A 113 15.75 -14.49 -5.74
N PRO A 114 16.07 -14.97 -4.51
CA PRO A 114 15.77 -14.23 -3.28
C PRO A 114 16.33 -12.80 -3.28
N GLU A 115 17.50 -12.58 -3.89
CA GLU A 115 18.10 -11.25 -4.04
C GLU A 115 17.24 -10.31 -4.91
N ARG A 116 16.67 -10.81 -6.02
CA ARG A 116 15.80 -10.01 -6.88
C ARG A 116 14.51 -9.65 -6.16
N ILE A 117 13.91 -10.59 -5.43
CA ILE A 117 12.72 -10.36 -4.63
C ILE A 117 13.00 -9.28 -3.58
N ALA A 118 14.10 -9.41 -2.82
CA ALA A 118 14.51 -8.41 -1.83
C ALA A 118 14.76 -7.01 -2.43
N ASN A 119 15.36 -6.95 -3.62
CA ASN A 119 15.57 -5.68 -4.34
C ASN A 119 14.23 -5.03 -4.74
N VAL A 120 13.28 -5.82 -5.26
CA VAL A 120 11.93 -5.36 -5.61
C VAL A 120 11.18 -4.88 -4.37
N GLU A 121 11.26 -5.61 -3.26
CA GLU A 121 10.64 -5.21 -1.99
C GLU A 121 11.16 -3.85 -1.51
N ALA A 122 12.48 -3.66 -1.52
CA ALA A 122 13.08 -2.41 -1.13
C ALA A 122 12.67 -1.24 -2.03
N ASP A 123 12.68 -1.44 -3.35
CA ASP A 123 12.30 -0.41 -4.31
C ASP A 123 10.80 -0.05 -4.15
N CYS A 124 9.95 -1.06 -3.97
CA CYS A 124 8.53 -0.88 -3.65
C CYS A 124 8.34 -0.10 -2.34
N TYR A 125 9.04 -0.48 -1.28
CA TYR A 125 8.99 0.19 0.01
C TYR A 125 9.35 1.67 -0.08
N TRP A 126 10.45 2.02 -0.77
CA TRP A 126 10.88 3.41 -0.88
C TRP A 126 9.96 4.25 -1.76
N CYS A 127 9.44 3.69 -2.85
CA CYS A 127 8.48 4.38 -3.70
C CYS A 127 7.12 4.56 -3.02
N LEU A 128 6.61 3.53 -2.34
CA LEU A 128 5.42 3.63 -1.50
C LEU A 128 5.58 4.69 -0.42
N SER A 129 6.70 4.66 0.32
CA SER A 129 7.01 5.66 1.35
C SER A 129 6.99 7.07 0.78
N LYS A 130 7.62 7.28 -0.39
CA LYS A 130 7.67 8.59 -1.06
C LYS A 130 6.30 9.08 -1.52
N LEU A 131 5.42 8.18 -1.97
CA LEU A 131 4.05 8.53 -2.32
C LEU A 131 3.26 8.95 -1.07
N LEU A 132 3.35 8.14 -0.01
CA LEU A 132 2.59 8.34 1.23
C LEU A 132 3.07 9.57 2.02
N ASP A 133 4.34 9.97 1.90
CA ASP A 133 4.87 11.24 2.42
C ASP A 133 4.03 12.45 1.95
N GLY A 134 3.46 12.40 0.74
CA GLY A 134 2.63 13.47 0.18
C GLY A 134 1.17 13.46 0.65
N MET A 135 0.74 12.43 1.37
CA MET A 135 -0.65 12.21 1.76
C MET A 135 -0.79 11.58 3.15
N GLN A 136 0.12 11.89 4.06
CA GLN A 136 0.18 11.29 5.40
C GLN A 136 -1.17 11.39 6.14
N ASP A 137 -1.85 12.53 6.02
CA ASP A 137 -3.10 12.77 6.72
C ASP A 137 -4.32 12.04 6.14
N HIS A 138 -4.13 11.27 5.06
CA HIS A 138 -5.10 10.28 4.60
C HIS A 138 -5.15 9.04 5.49
N TYR A 139 -4.05 8.74 6.20
CA TYR A 139 -3.86 7.48 6.93
C TYR A 139 -3.56 7.68 8.42
N ILE A 140 -3.69 8.90 8.96
CA ILE A 140 -3.67 9.12 10.41
C ILE A 140 -5.07 8.93 11.01
N PHE A 141 -5.16 8.94 12.34
CA PHE A 141 -6.42 8.83 13.07
C PHE A 141 -7.51 9.77 12.52
N ALA A 142 -8.72 9.21 12.34
CA ALA A 142 -9.88 9.86 11.72
C ALA A 142 -9.72 10.29 10.25
N GLN A 143 -8.58 10.06 9.62
CA GLN A 143 -8.31 10.28 8.19
C GLN A 143 -8.80 11.66 7.67
N PRO A 144 -8.40 12.77 8.30
CA PRO A 144 -8.90 14.10 7.97
C PRO A 144 -8.59 14.52 6.52
N GLY A 145 -7.52 14.01 5.92
CA GLY A 145 -7.21 14.23 4.51
C GLY A 145 -8.29 13.68 3.58
N ILE A 146 -8.76 12.46 3.84
CA ILE A 146 -9.84 11.82 3.06
C ILE A 146 -11.13 12.62 3.20
N GLN A 147 -11.52 12.99 4.42
CA GLN A 147 -12.74 13.79 4.64
C GLN A 147 -12.73 15.10 3.85
N ARG A 148 -11.58 15.80 3.82
CA ARG A 148 -11.45 17.05 3.04
C ARG A 148 -11.51 16.80 1.54
N LEU A 149 -10.97 15.70 1.02
CA LEU A 149 -11.05 15.37 -0.40
C LEU A 149 -12.47 15.01 -0.82
N VAL A 150 -13.19 14.23 0.00
CA VAL A 150 -14.60 13.92 -0.22
C VAL A 150 -15.44 15.20 -0.23
N PHE A 151 -15.21 16.12 0.70
CA PHE A 151 -15.88 17.42 0.71
C PHE A 151 -15.59 18.23 -0.56
N LYS A 152 -14.33 18.29 -0.99
CA LYS A 152 -13.94 18.96 -2.25
C LYS A 152 -14.59 18.32 -3.48
N LEU A 153 -14.70 17.00 -3.51
CA LEU A 153 -15.39 16.28 -4.57
C LEU A 153 -16.86 16.67 -4.63
N LYS A 154 -17.56 16.67 -3.48
CA LYS A 154 -18.95 17.11 -3.39
C LYS A 154 -19.13 18.52 -3.95
N GLU A 155 -18.31 19.48 -3.52
CA GLU A 155 -18.40 20.86 -4.00
C GLU A 155 -18.07 21.01 -5.49
N LEU A 156 -17.13 20.20 -6.00
CA LEU A 156 -16.79 20.19 -7.42
C LEU A 156 -17.97 19.68 -8.25
N VAL A 157 -18.56 18.53 -7.89
CA VAL A 157 -19.71 17.95 -8.60
C VAL A 157 -20.88 18.92 -8.56
N ARG A 158 -21.19 19.52 -7.41
CA ARG A 158 -22.23 20.55 -7.29
C ARG A 158 -22.04 21.72 -8.25
N ARG A 159 -20.79 22.13 -8.50
CA ARG A 159 -20.46 23.27 -9.38
C ARG A 159 -20.54 22.93 -10.87
N ILE A 160 -20.17 21.71 -11.25
CA ILE A 160 -20.09 21.30 -12.67
C ILE A 160 -21.35 20.58 -13.15
N ASP A 161 -22.06 19.91 -12.24
CA ASP A 161 -23.25 19.09 -12.51
C ASP A 161 -24.17 19.08 -11.27
N GLU A 162 -24.83 20.22 -11.05
CA GLU A 162 -25.80 20.39 -9.97
C GLU A 162 -26.92 19.34 -9.99
N PRO A 163 -27.52 18.95 -11.14
CA PRO A 163 -28.53 17.89 -11.19
C PRO A 163 -28.06 16.56 -10.57
N VAL A 164 -26.83 16.13 -10.87
CA VAL A 164 -26.27 14.90 -10.27
C VAL A 164 -26.07 15.07 -8.76
N SER A 165 -25.46 16.18 -8.34
CA SER A 165 -25.24 16.44 -6.90
C SER A 165 -26.54 16.43 -6.11
N LYS A 166 -27.59 17.07 -6.64
CA LYS A 166 -28.90 17.13 -6.00
C LYS A 166 -29.57 15.76 -5.97
N HIS A 167 -29.47 14.98 -7.05
CA HIS A 167 -30.02 13.63 -7.07
C HIS A 167 -29.40 12.74 -5.99
N VAL A 168 -28.08 12.79 -5.79
CA VAL A 168 -27.39 12.05 -4.72
C VAL A 168 -27.96 12.43 -3.35
N GLU A 169 -28.13 13.72 -3.07
CA GLU A 169 -28.72 14.20 -1.81
C GLU A 169 -30.20 13.81 -1.66
N ASP A 170 -31.00 13.91 -2.72
CA ASP A 170 -32.42 13.55 -2.74
C ASP A 170 -32.65 12.04 -2.50
N GLN A 171 -31.67 11.20 -2.86
CA GLN A 171 -31.65 9.76 -2.53
C GLN A 171 -31.15 9.47 -1.10
N GLY A 172 -30.79 10.50 -0.33
CA GLY A 172 -30.23 10.33 1.02
C GLY A 172 -28.82 9.75 1.03
N LEU A 173 -28.08 9.87 -0.07
CA LEU A 173 -26.71 9.39 -0.18
C LEU A 173 -25.71 10.48 0.18
N GLU A 174 -24.66 10.09 0.89
CA GLU A 174 -23.53 10.95 1.20
C GLU A 174 -22.32 10.56 0.35
N PHE A 175 -21.60 11.56 -0.15
CA PHE A 175 -20.37 11.34 -0.93
C PHE A 175 -19.35 10.46 -0.19
N LEU A 176 -19.31 10.53 1.14
CA LEU A 176 -18.40 9.72 1.95
C LEU A 176 -18.66 8.22 1.79
N GLN A 177 -19.91 7.80 1.56
CA GLN A 177 -20.30 6.38 1.49
C GLN A 177 -19.66 5.65 0.30
N PHE A 178 -19.42 6.34 -0.82
CA PHE A 178 -18.78 5.75 -2.01
C PHE A 178 -17.37 6.30 -2.25
N ALA A 179 -17.15 7.60 -2.07
CA ALA A 179 -15.88 8.23 -2.42
C ALA A 179 -14.77 8.02 -1.37
N PHE A 180 -15.10 7.55 -0.16
CA PHE A 180 -14.07 7.20 0.82
C PHE A 180 -13.06 6.20 0.23
N ARG A 181 -13.56 5.12 -0.39
CA ARG A 181 -12.71 4.09 -0.99
C ARG A 181 -11.91 4.61 -2.18
N TRP A 182 -12.50 5.51 -2.96
CA TRP A 182 -11.83 6.17 -4.09
C TRP A 182 -10.56 6.88 -3.65
N PHE A 183 -10.62 7.65 -2.57
CA PHE A 183 -9.45 8.37 -2.06
C PHE A 183 -8.53 7.48 -1.21
N ASN A 184 -9.08 6.57 -0.42
CA ASN A 184 -8.31 5.69 0.47
C ASN A 184 -7.42 4.70 -0.31
N CYS A 185 -7.92 4.23 -1.46
CA CYS A 185 -7.23 3.28 -2.35
C CYS A 185 -6.75 3.93 -3.66
N LEU A 186 -6.83 5.26 -3.81
CA LEU A 186 -6.46 5.99 -5.04
C LEU A 186 -7.09 5.40 -6.31
N LEU A 187 -8.39 5.11 -6.26
CA LEU A 187 -9.21 4.53 -7.34
C LEU A 187 -8.80 3.12 -7.80
N ILE A 188 -7.88 2.43 -7.12
CA ILE A 188 -7.43 1.07 -7.50
C ILE A 188 -8.57 0.03 -7.48
N ARG A 189 -9.64 0.29 -6.72
CA ARG A 189 -10.77 -0.64 -6.51
C ARG A 189 -12.04 -0.30 -7.30
N GLU A 190 -11.93 0.57 -8.30
CA GLU A 190 -13.04 0.97 -9.17
C GLU A 190 -12.89 0.40 -10.58
#